data_AF-A0A3N7H140-F1
#
_entry.id   AF-A0A3N7H140-F1
#
_cell.length_a   1.000
_cell.length_b   1.000
_cell.length_c   1.000
_cell.angle_alpha   90.00
_cell.angle_beta   90.00
_cell.angle_gamma   90.00
#
_symmetry.space_group_name_H-M   'P 1'
#
loop_
_entity.id
_entity.type
_entity.pdbx_description
1 polymer ?
#
loop_
_entity_poly.entity_id
_entity_poly.type
_entity_poly.pdbx_seq_one_letter_code
_entity_poly.pdbx_strand_id
1 'polypeptide(L)'
;MENVIKNFFVADHERIDALLDVATADAENIDMDLYHQFRVGILTHIKMEEKILFPAAQYANGGVPLPLAAELRLEHGAITSLMVPPPTPDLIKVLKYVLHLHDDKEERRGGMYDKCAELTESETESLLRQLQQTTPVPVHPHNLQDYALDVAKRALTRAGYDYDAIAAQ
;
A
#
# COMPACT_ATOMS: atom_id res chain seq x y z
N MET A 1 -6.87 -25.34 -3.14
CA MET A 1 -7.17 -24.73 -1.83
C MET A 1 -7.34 -23.25 -2.06
N GLU A 2 -8.35 -22.65 -1.46
CA GLU A 2 -8.55 -21.20 -1.49
C GLU A 2 -7.42 -20.53 -0.69
N ASN A 3 -6.76 -19.51 -1.26
CA ASN A 3 -5.68 -18.80 -0.60
C ASN A 3 -6.28 -17.72 0.32
N VAL A 4 -6.57 -18.10 1.57
CA VAL A 4 -7.28 -17.24 2.54
C VAL A 4 -6.48 -15.98 2.88
N ILE A 5 -5.14 -16.05 2.94
CA ILE A 5 -4.28 -14.88 3.15
C ILE A 5 -4.44 -13.91 1.99
N LYS A 6 -4.31 -14.39 0.76
CA LYS A 6 -4.51 -13.54 -0.42
C LYS A 6 -5.89 -12.90 -0.44
N ASN A 7 -6.95 -13.68 -0.19
CA ASN A 7 -8.31 -13.15 -0.19
C ASN A 7 -8.51 -12.07 0.90
N PHE A 8 -7.84 -12.21 2.05
CA PHE A 8 -7.87 -11.18 3.10
C PHE A 8 -7.27 -9.86 2.61
N PHE A 9 -6.10 -9.89 1.97
CA PHE A 9 -5.43 -8.67 1.49
C PHE A 9 -6.12 -8.06 0.27
N VAL A 10 -6.57 -8.87 -0.69
CA VAL A 10 -7.36 -8.40 -1.85
C VAL A 10 -8.65 -7.70 -1.39
N ALA A 11 -9.37 -8.27 -0.42
CA ALA A 11 -10.57 -7.62 0.11
C ALA A 11 -10.24 -6.30 0.84
N ASP A 12 -9.04 -6.18 1.42
CA ASP A 12 -8.60 -4.94 2.04
C ASP A 12 -8.20 -3.88 1.00
N HIS A 13 -7.56 -4.28 -0.11
CA HIS A 13 -7.34 -3.41 -1.28
C HIS A 13 -8.66 -2.88 -1.83
N GLU A 14 -9.63 -3.76 -2.13
CA GLU A 14 -10.95 -3.35 -2.63
C GLU A 14 -11.62 -2.31 -1.72
N ARG A 15 -11.51 -2.49 -0.40
CA ARG A 15 -12.05 -1.55 0.60
C ARG A 15 -11.31 -0.21 0.58
N ILE A 16 -9.99 -0.22 0.48
CA ILE A 16 -9.14 0.98 0.47
C ILE A 16 -9.33 1.76 -0.83
N ASP A 17 -9.36 1.08 -1.97
CA ASP A 17 -9.60 1.67 -3.28
C ASP A 17 -10.97 2.34 -3.35
N ALA A 18 -12.01 1.66 -2.85
CA ALA A 18 -13.34 2.25 -2.79
C ALA A 18 -13.37 3.55 -1.95
N LEU A 19 -12.61 3.63 -0.85
CA LEU A 19 -12.49 4.87 -0.07
C LEU A 19 -11.81 5.97 -0.88
N LEU A 20 -10.71 5.66 -1.58
CA LEU A 20 -10.00 6.64 -2.41
C LEU A 20 -10.87 7.12 -3.57
N ASP A 21 -11.58 6.21 -4.24
CA ASP A 21 -12.46 6.53 -5.36
C ASP A 21 -13.61 7.44 -4.95
N VAL A 22 -14.29 7.13 -3.84
CA VAL A 22 -15.37 7.99 -3.36
C VAL A 22 -14.81 9.33 -2.86
N ALA A 23 -13.67 9.34 -2.17
CA ALA A 23 -13.04 10.57 -1.70
C ALA A 23 -12.64 11.53 -2.85
N THR A 24 -12.38 10.97 -4.03
CA THR A 24 -11.82 11.70 -5.19
C THR A 24 -12.77 11.71 -6.39
N ALA A 25 -14.06 11.40 -6.17
CA ALA A 25 -15.07 11.39 -7.22
C ALA A 25 -15.29 12.76 -7.87
N ASP A 26 -15.12 13.85 -7.10
CA ASP A 26 -14.95 15.20 -7.60
C ASP A 26 -13.49 15.63 -7.40
N ALA A 27 -12.74 15.74 -8.50
CA ALA A 27 -11.32 16.07 -8.47
C ALA A 27 -11.03 17.46 -7.89
N GLU A 28 -11.98 18.40 -7.99
CA GLU A 28 -11.81 19.77 -7.48
C GLU A 28 -12.24 19.87 -6.00
N ASN A 29 -13.05 18.93 -5.51
CA ASN A 29 -13.59 18.92 -4.15
C ASN A 29 -13.37 17.55 -3.48
N ILE A 30 -12.12 17.26 -3.15
CA ILE A 30 -11.75 16.02 -2.45
C ILE A 30 -12.40 15.97 -1.07
N ASP A 31 -13.13 14.90 -0.78
CA ASP A 31 -13.69 14.64 0.55
C ASP A 31 -12.54 14.25 1.50
N MET A 32 -12.15 15.20 2.34
CA MET A 32 -11.01 15.05 3.23
C MET A 32 -11.24 14.05 4.37
N ASP A 33 -12.50 13.78 4.75
CA ASP A 33 -12.83 12.80 5.79
C ASP A 33 -12.69 11.37 5.24
N LEU A 34 -13.16 11.13 4.02
CA LEU A 34 -12.95 9.86 3.33
C LEU A 34 -11.48 9.67 2.93
N TYR A 35 -10.80 10.73 2.48
CA TYR A 35 -9.37 10.67 2.18
C TYR A 35 -8.54 10.37 3.45
N HIS A 36 -8.93 10.91 4.61
CA HIS A 36 -8.33 10.55 5.89
C HIS A 36 -8.50 9.06 6.21
N GLN A 37 -9.71 8.51 6.01
CA GLN A 37 -9.98 7.08 6.20
C GLN A 37 -9.15 6.21 5.26
N PHE A 38 -9.00 6.61 3.98
CA PHE A 38 -8.09 5.98 3.04
C PHE A 38 -6.65 5.98 3.57
N ARG A 39 -6.11 7.13 3.99
CA ARG A 39 -4.73 7.25 4.51
C ARG A 39 -4.48 6.35 5.72
N VAL A 40 -5.42 6.29 6.65
CA VAL A 40 -5.36 5.37 7.80
C VAL A 40 -5.40 3.92 7.31
N GLY A 41 -6.30 3.60 6.38
CA GLY A 41 -6.47 2.28 5.79
C GLY A 41 -5.17 1.75 5.16
N ILE A 42 -4.62 2.48 4.18
CA ILE A 42 -3.42 2.02 3.45
C ILE A 42 -2.18 1.96 4.34
N LEU A 43 -2.00 2.86 5.32
CA LEU A 43 -0.86 2.74 6.25
C LEU A 43 -1.04 1.57 7.22
N THR A 44 -2.27 1.23 7.58
CA THR A 44 -2.56 0.03 8.37
C THR A 44 -2.30 -1.23 7.56
N HIS A 45 -2.67 -1.21 6.27
CA HIS A 45 -2.37 -2.27 5.32
C HIS A 45 -0.86 -2.53 5.20
N ILE A 46 -0.07 -1.50 4.87
CA ILE A 46 1.39 -1.58 4.80
C ILE A 46 1.99 -2.08 6.13
N LYS A 47 1.43 -1.67 7.28
CA LYS A 47 1.84 -2.19 8.59
C LYS A 47 1.58 -3.68 8.72
N MET A 48 0.43 -4.19 8.27
CA MET A 48 0.13 -5.62 8.28
C MET A 48 1.16 -6.40 7.48
N GLU A 49 1.51 -5.91 6.30
CA GLU A 49 2.49 -6.56 5.43
C GLU A 49 3.90 -6.52 6.01
N GLU A 50 4.38 -5.33 6.36
CA GLU A 50 5.77 -5.15 6.77
C GLU A 50 6.08 -5.66 8.18
N LYS A 51 5.08 -5.76 9.06
CA LYS A 51 5.26 -6.17 10.46
C LYS A 51 4.76 -7.57 10.75
N ILE A 52 3.91 -8.15 9.90
CA ILE A 52 3.31 -9.46 10.14
C ILE A 52 3.60 -10.40 8.96
N LEU A 53 3.05 -10.13 7.78
CA LEU A 53 3.07 -11.09 6.67
C LEU A 53 4.49 -11.32 6.11
N PHE A 54 5.18 -10.25 5.72
CA PHE A 54 6.50 -10.37 5.09
C PHE A 54 7.55 -10.93 6.06
N PRO A 55 7.59 -10.52 7.34
CA PRO A 55 8.46 -11.16 8.33
C PRO A 55 8.17 -12.65 8.53
N ALA A 56 6.90 -13.07 8.57
CA ALA A 56 6.53 -14.48 8.71
C ALA A 56 6.98 -15.30 7.50
N ALA A 57 6.74 -14.80 6.29
CA ALA A 57 7.21 -15.45 5.06
C ALA A 57 8.74 -15.51 4.99
N GLN A 58 9.43 -14.44 5.38
CA GLN A 58 10.90 -14.43 5.47
C GLN A 58 11.42 -15.46 6.47
N TYR A 59 10.78 -15.58 7.64
CA TYR A 59 11.16 -16.58 8.64
C TYR A 59 11.00 -18.01 8.10
N ALA A 60 9.85 -18.31 7.50
CA ALA A 60 9.58 -19.60 6.86
C ALA A 60 10.54 -19.89 5.68
N ASN A 61 11.03 -18.86 5.00
CA ASN A 61 12.03 -18.94 3.93
C ASN A 61 13.48 -18.94 4.45
N GLY A 62 13.73 -19.48 5.64
CA GLY A 62 15.08 -19.61 6.21
C GLY A 62 15.76 -18.26 6.51
N GLY A 63 14.97 -17.21 6.78
CA GLY A 63 15.46 -15.86 7.02
C GLY A 63 15.75 -15.04 5.77
N VAL A 64 15.53 -15.59 4.57
CA VAL A 64 15.77 -14.90 3.29
C VAL A 64 14.49 -14.19 2.84
N PRO A 65 14.52 -12.87 2.56
CA PRO A 65 13.34 -12.17 2.06
C PRO A 65 12.95 -12.66 0.66
N LEU A 66 11.65 -12.63 0.35
CA LEU A 66 11.17 -12.89 -1.01
C LEU A 66 11.75 -11.85 -2.00
N PRO A 67 12.03 -12.21 -3.26
CA PRO A 67 12.68 -11.29 -4.22
C PRO A 67 11.97 -9.95 -4.40
N LEU A 68 10.63 -9.90 -4.34
CA LEU A 68 9.84 -8.67 -4.48
C LEU A 68 9.86 -7.79 -3.22
N ALA A 69 10.28 -8.31 -2.07
CA ALA A 69 10.13 -7.61 -0.79
C ALA A 69 10.97 -6.33 -0.67
N ALA A 70 12.06 -6.19 -1.45
CA ALA A 70 12.83 -4.95 -1.48
C ALA A 70 12.18 -3.88 -2.35
N GLU A 71 11.60 -4.31 -3.48
CA GLU A 71 10.86 -3.45 -4.41
C GLU A 71 9.60 -2.90 -3.74
N LEU A 72 8.74 -3.77 -3.19
CA LEU A 72 7.49 -3.37 -2.53
C LEU A 72 7.74 -2.38 -1.37
N ARG A 73 8.82 -2.55 -0.59
CA ARG A 73 9.18 -1.57 0.46
C ARG A 73 9.52 -0.18 -0.09
N LEU A 74 10.13 -0.09 -1.27
CA LEU A 74 10.37 1.20 -1.91
C LEU A 74 9.04 1.82 -2.34
N GLU A 75 8.12 1.02 -2.85
CA GLU A 75 6.76 1.45 -3.23
C GLU A 75 5.95 1.91 -2.03
N HIS A 76 5.95 1.16 -0.92
CA HIS A 76 5.33 1.58 0.34
C HIS A 76 5.85 2.95 0.79
N GLY A 77 7.16 3.17 0.69
CA GLY A 77 7.77 4.47 0.97
C GLY A 77 7.30 5.58 0.03
N ALA A 78 7.12 5.28 -1.25
CA ALA A 78 6.61 6.22 -2.25
C ALA A 78 5.12 6.56 -2.02
N ILE A 79 4.27 5.55 -1.85
CA ILE A 79 2.84 5.68 -1.51
C ILE A 79 2.68 6.51 -0.23
N THR A 80 3.42 6.15 0.83
CA THR A 80 3.43 6.90 2.08
C THR A 80 3.81 8.37 1.88
N SER A 81 4.85 8.62 1.07
CA SER A 81 5.32 9.99 0.82
C SER A 81 4.32 10.81 0.02
N LEU A 82 3.57 10.21 -0.92
CA LEU A 82 2.52 10.89 -1.68
C LEU A 82 1.37 11.37 -0.78
N MET A 83 1.10 10.69 0.34
CA MET A 83 0.05 11.10 1.27
C MET A 83 0.47 12.20 2.26
N VAL A 84 1.73 12.66 2.22
CA VAL A 84 2.26 13.70 3.11
C VAL A 84 1.75 15.11 2.73
N PRO A 85 1.92 15.62 1.50
CA PRO A 85 1.34 16.90 1.11
C PRO A 85 -0.20 16.82 1.02
N PRO A 86 -0.89 17.97 0.96
CA PRO A 86 -2.32 18.01 0.62
C PRO A 86 -2.58 17.34 -0.73
N PRO A 87 -3.71 16.63 -0.89
CA PRO A 87 -4.03 16.00 -2.16
C PRO A 87 -4.34 17.05 -3.23
N THR A 88 -3.91 16.77 -4.46
CA THR A 88 -4.24 17.52 -5.68
C THR A 88 -4.68 16.53 -6.76
N PRO A 89 -5.40 16.96 -7.82
CA PRO A 89 -5.80 16.06 -8.90
C PRO A 89 -4.63 15.24 -9.47
N ASP A 90 -3.50 15.89 -9.76
CA ASP A 90 -2.30 15.24 -10.29
C ASP A 90 -1.71 14.25 -9.29
N LEU A 91 -1.64 14.62 -8.00
CA LEU A 91 -1.12 13.73 -6.97
C LEU A 91 -1.99 12.49 -6.81
N ILE A 92 -3.32 12.66 -6.76
CA ILE A 92 -4.27 11.54 -6.65
C ILE A 92 -4.15 10.62 -7.85
N LYS A 93 -4.03 11.18 -9.06
CA LYS A 93 -3.81 10.39 -10.27
C LYS A 93 -2.53 9.56 -10.19
N VAL A 94 -1.42 10.17 -9.77
CA VAL A 94 -0.15 9.45 -9.59
C VAL A 94 -0.27 8.38 -8.50
N LEU A 95 -0.95 8.67 -7.39
CA LEU A 95 -1.19 7.73 -6.31
C LEU A 95 -1.99 6.51 -6.78
N LYS A 96 -3.09 6.70 -7.50
CA LYS A 96 -3.89 5.61 -8.08
C LYS A 96 -3.09 4.77 -9.07
N TYR A 97 -2.27 5.40 -9.91
CA TYR A 97 -1.40 4.69 -10.85
C TYR A 97 -0.40 3.78 -10.12
N VAL A 98 0.23 4.29 -9.06
CA VAL A 98 1.23 3.52 -8.29
C VAL A 98 0.55 2.39 -7.51
N LEU A 99 -0.59 2.64 -6.87
CA LEU A 99 -1.39 1.60 -6.19
C LEU A 99 -1.76 0.48 -7.16
N HIS A 100 -2.32 0.81 -8.33
CA HIS A 100 -2.70 -0.21 -9.31
C HIS A 100 -1.54 -1.15 -9.71
N LEU A 101 -0.34 -0.61 -9.92
CA LEU A 101 0.83 -1.41 -10.27
C LEU A 101 1.42 -2.18 -9.08
N HIS A 102 1.28 -1.62 -7.88
CA HIS A 102 1.67 -2.25 -6.63
C HIS A 102 0.79 -3.47 -6.37
N ASP A 103 -0.53 -3.30 -6.40
CA ASP A 103 -1.51 -4.36 -6.16
C ASP A 103 -1.34 -5.51 -7.16
N ASP A 104 -1.09 -5.24 -8.46
CA ASP A 104 -0.81 -6.31 -9.44
C ASP A 104 0.38 -7.19 -9.02
N LYS A 105 1.48 -6.60 -8.51
CA LYS A 105 2.67 -7.37 -8.10
C LYS A 105 2.35 -8.30 -6.94
N GLU A 106 1.45 -7.90 -6.07
CA GLU A 106 1.06 -8.64 -4.87
C GLU A 106 0.02 -9.70 -5.17
N GLU A 107 -1.00 -9.34 -5.94
CA GLU A 107 -2.19 -10.14 -6.18
C GLU A 107 -2.08 -11.11 -7.36
N ARG A 108 -1.28 -10.80 -8.39
CA ARG A 108 -1.19 -11.67 -9.57
C ARG A 108 -0.77 -13.08 -9.19
N ARG A 109 -1.07 -14.04 -10.07
CA ARG A 109 -0.66 -15.43 -9.84
C ARG A 109 0.85 -15.55 -9.67
N GLY A 110 1.30 -16.14 -8.57
CA GLY A 110 2.72 -16.21 -8.20
C GLY A 110 3.31 -14.88 -7.71
N GLY A 111 2.45 -13.89 -7.42
CA GLY A 111 2.78 -12.62 -6.79
C GLY A 111 3.13 -12.78 -5.32
N MET A 112 3.21 -11.66 -4.61
CA MET A 112 3.61 -11.62 -3.20
C MET A 112 2.70 -12.48 -2.32
N TYR A 113 1.37 -12.33 -2.45
CA TYR A 113 0.43 -13.03 -1.56
C TYR A 113 0.38 -14.54 -1.79
N ASP A 114 0.52 -15.00 -3.03
CA ASP A 114 0.62 -16.44 -3.32
C ASP A 114 1.87 -17.04 -2.65
N LYS A 115 3.04 -16.39 -2.79
CA LYS A 115 4.29 -16.87 -2.20
C LYS A 115 4.29 -16.82 -0.68
N CYS A 116 3.76 -15.75 -0.10
CA CYS A 116 3.62 -15.64 1.34
C CYS A 116 2.72 -16.75 1.89
N ALA A 117 1.56 -16.97 1.28
CA ALA A 117 0.63 -18.01 1.70
C ALA A 117 1.23 -19.42 1.62
N GLU A 118 1.97 -19.73 0.54
CA GLU A 118 2.68 -21.00 0.39
C GLU A 118 3.72 -21.21 1.51
N LEU A 119 4.51 -20.17 1.82
CA LEU A 119 5.54 -20.24 2.86
C LEU A 119 4.95 -20.34 4.27
N THR A 120 3.80 -19.71 4.52
CA THR A 120 3.19 -19.64 5.84
C THR A 120 2.00 -20.59 6.01
N GLU A 121 1.84 -21.58 5.14
CA GLU A 121 0.66 -22.47 5.12
C GLU A 121 0.37 -23.07 6.51
N SER A 122 1.40 -23.53 7.22
CA SER A 122 1.28 -24.13 8.56
C SER A 122 0.86 -23.16 9.67
N GLU A 123 0.93 -21.85 9.44
CA GLU A 123 0.64 -20.81 10.44
C GLU A 123 -0.52 -19.88 10.04
N THR A 124 -1.20 -20.18 8.93
CA THR A 124 -2.25 -19.36 8.31
C THR A 124 -3.27 -18.82 9.31
N GLU A 125 -3.85 -19.67 10.17
CA GLU A 125 -4.85 -19.23 11.14
C GLU A 125 -4.30 -18.26 12.19
N SER A 126 -3.05 -18.48 12.63
CA SER A 126 -2.39 -17.61 13.60
C SER A 126 -2.11 -16.24 12.99
N LEU A 127 -1.65 -16.20 11.74
CA LEU A 127 -1.41 -14.96 11.01
C LEU A 127 -2.70 -14.20 10.78
N LEU A 128 -3.77 -14.86 10.33
CA LEU A 128 -5.07 -14.19 10.14
C LEU A 128 -5.58 -13.55 11.43
N ARG A 129 -5.45 -14.22 12.58
CA ARG A 129 -5.82 -13.62 13.88
C ARG A 129 -4.99 -12.38 14.19
N GLN A 130 -3.67 -12.40 13.94
CA GLN A 130 -2.81 -11.25 14.15
C GLN A 130 -3.16 -10.08 13.21
N LEU A 131 -3.38 -10.37 11.93
CA LEU A 131 -3.77 -9.40 10.91
C LEU A 131 -5.07 -8.69 11.30
N GLN A 132 -6.11 -9.46 11.66
CA GLN A 132 -7.40 -8.94 12.11
C GLN A 132 -7.33 -8.09 13.40
N GLN A 133 -6.31 -8.32 14.23
CA GLN A 133 -6.08 -7.57 15.48
C GLN A 133 -5.19 -6.33 15.27
N THR A 134 -4.75 -6.08 14.03
CA THR A 134 -3.88 -4.93 13.74
C THR A 134 -4.61 -3.63 14.02
N THR A 135 -4.04 -2.83 14.91
CA THR A 135 -4.60 -1.52 15.23
C THR A 135 -4.35 -0.52 14.10
N PRO A 136 -5.32 0.39 13.85
CA PRO A 136 -5.16 1.45 12.86
C PRO A 136 -3.90 2.30 13.09
N VAL A 137 -3.24 2.70 12.00
CA VAL A 137 -2.08 3.58 12.05
C VAL A 137 -2.55 5.04 12.15
N PRO A 138 -2.12 5.80 13.18
CA PRO A 138 -2.44 7.22 13.27
C PRO A 138 -1.72 8.00 12.16
N VAL A 139 -2.41 9.00 11.60
CA VAL A 139 -1.86 9.86 10.55
C VAL A 139 -1.72 11.30 11.04
N HIS A 140 -0.63 11.95 10.65
CA HIS A 140 -0.43 13.36 10.90
C HIS A 140 -1.22 14.22 9.89
N PRO A 141 -1.51 15.50 10.25
CA PRO A 141 -1.97 16.49 9.29
C PRO A 141 -1.03 16.60 8.08
N HIS A 142 -1.56 17.07 6.96
CA HIS A 142 -0.77 17.29 5.75
C HIS A 142 0.35 18.30 5.99
N ASN A 143 1.51 18.06 5.37
CA ASN A 143 2.60 19.02 5.38
C ASN A 143 2.35 20.07 4.29
N LEU A 144 2.11 21.31 4.70
CA LEU A 144 1.80 22.43 3.81
C LEU A 144 3.04 23.10 3.20
N GLN A 145 4.24 22.63 3.53
CA GLN A 145 5.47 23.21 2.99
C GLN A 145 5.70 22.77 1.54
N ASP A 146 6.11 23.69 0.69
CA ASP A 146 6.28 23.48 -0.76
C ASP A 146 7.21 22.29 -1.10
N TYR A 147 8.22 22.03 -0.26
CA TYR A 147 9.17 20.92 -0.47
C TYR A 147 8.56 19.53 -0.25
N ALA A 148 7.36 19.41 0.34
CA ALA A 148 6.73 18.13 0.64
C ALA A 148 6.49 17.29 -0.61
N LEU A 149 6.05 17.93 -1.70
CA LEU A 149 5.87 17.27 -2.99
C LEU A 149 7.21 16.80 -3.57
N ASP A 150 8.27 17.62 -3.49
CA ASP A 150 9.60 17.24 -3.99
C ASP A 150 10.18 16.02 -3.25
N VAL A 151 9.90 15.90 -1.95
CA VAL A 151 10.27 14.71 -1.17
C VAL A 151 9.54 13.47 -1.70
N ALA A 152 8.23 13.59 -1.98
CA ALA A 152 7.43 12.51 -2.54
C ALA A 152 7.91 12.10 -3.94
N LYS A 153 8.21 13.07 -4.82
CA LYS A 153 8.79 12.81 -6.15
C LYS A 153 10.09 12.02 -6.06
N ARG A 154 10.99 12.40 -5.14
CA ARG A 154 12.24 11.63 -4.93
C ARG A 154 11.99 10.22 -4.42
N ALA A 155 10.94 9.99 -3.63
CA ALA A 155 10.57 8.65 -3.19
C ALA A 155 10.06 7.80 -4.36
N LEU A 156 9.22 8.37 -5.21
CA LEU A 156 8.77 7.75 -6.46
C LEU A 156 9.94 7.36 -7.35
N THR A 157 10.92 8.26 -7.57
CA THR A 157 12.09 7.95 -8.39
C THR A 157 12.87 6.74 -7.85
N ARG A 158 13.01 6.60 -6.53
CA ARG A 158 13.66 5.43 -5.93
C ARG A 158 12.85 4.14 -6.12
N ALA A 159 11.53 4.24 -6.18
CA ALA A 159 10.63 3.14 -6.47
C ALA A 159 10.47 2.87 -7.99
N GLY A 160 11.14 3.64 -8.85
CA GLY A 160 11.10 3.45 -10.31
C GLY A 160 9.98 4.21 -11.02
N TYR A 161 9.33 5.17 -10.36
CA TYR A 161 8.25 5.98 -10.91
C TYR A 161 8.69 7.42 -11.18
N ASP A 162 8.13 8.02 -12.24
CA ASP A 162 8.29 9.44 -12.56
C ASP A 162 6.94 10.15 -12.36
N TYR A 163 6.88 11.01 -11.34
CA TYR A 163 5.66 11.75 -11.00
C TYR A 163 5.16 12.59 -12.16
N ASP A 164 6.04 13.37 -12.79
CA ASP A 164 5.66 14.37 -13.79
C ASP A 164 5.22 13.68 -15.08
N ALA A 165 5.87 12.57 -15.44
CA ALA A 165 5.46 11.75 -16.57
C ALA A 165 4.09 11.09 -16.37
N ILE A 166 3.76 10.63 -15.16
CA ILE A 166 2.46 10.01 -14.85
C ILE A 166 1.36 11.09 -14.75
N ALA A 167 1.65 12.22 -14.10
CA ALA A 167 0.71 13.33 -13.97
C ALA A 167 0.28 13.89 -15.35
N ALA A 168 1.18 13.87 -16.34
CA ALA A 168 0.91 14.38 -17.69
C ALA A 168 0.08 13.46 -18.61
N GLN A 169 -0.25 12.23 -18.20
CA GLN A 169 -0.97 11.24 -19.04
C GLN A 169 -2.43 11.61 -19.35
#